data_AF-A0A941PWQ8-F1
#
_entry.id   AF-A0A941PWQ8-F1
#
_cell.length_a   1.000
_cell.length_b   1.000
_cell.length_c   1.000
_cell.angle_alpha   90.00
_cell.angle_beta   90.00
_cell.angle_gamma   90.00
#
_symmetry.space_group_name_H-M   'P 1'
#
loop_
_entity.id
_entity.type
_entity.pdbx_description
1 polymer ?
#
loop_
_entity_poly.entity_id
_entity_poly.type
_entity_poly.pdbx_seq_one_letter_code
_entity_poly.pdbx_strand_id
1 'polypeptide(L)'
;MRFLCSVCQQEFASPLRTLDWRRQRLEFQRVGEAIQSMLHIEDADTLRNYCSAQCRDSQEPQVIAALGLKFLSPKAEPIMPCGQCGGPVDGTQPHTAFAQVTLQLDESGEVAQCIGDRQLAVLCASCDPHDDAEQAAEARERERAG
;
A
#
# COMPACT_ATOMS: atom_id res chain seq x y z
N MET A 1 -9.94 10.17 -18.18
CA MET A 1 -10.04 10.64 -16.77
C MET A 1 -8.96 11.68 -16.47
N ARG A 2 -9.20 12.66 -15.58
CA ARG A 2 -8.19 13.64 -15.15
C ARG A 2 -8.09 13.66 -13.62
N PHE A 3 -6.87 13.91 -13.12
CA PHE A 3 -6.54 13.93 -11.70
C PHE A 3 -5.83 15.24 -11.35
N LEU A 4 -5.88 15.62 -10.07
CA LEU A 4 -5.13 16.76 -9.55
C LEU A 4 -3.92 16.30 -8.75
N CYS A 5 -2.77 16.92 -9.02
CA CYS A 5 -1.56 16.67 -8.25
C CYS A 5 -1.72 17.23 -6.82
N SER A 6 -1.50 16.40 -5.80
CA SER A 6 -1.54 16.80 -4.39
C SER A 6 -0.47 17.82 -3.99
N VAL A 7 0.47 18.15 -4.90
CA VAL A 7 1.59 19.06 -4.66
C VAL A 7 1.42 20.37 -5.41
N CYS A 8 1.41 20.31 -6.74
CA CYS A 8 1.35 21.52 -7.57
C CYS A 8 -0.06 21.86 -8.06
N GLN A 9 -1.08 21.06 -7.71
CA GLN A 9 -2.48 21.23 -8.12
C GLN A 9 -2.72 21.22 -9.64
N GLN A 10 -1.72 20.85 -10.44
CA GLN A 10 -1.88 20.72 -11.88
C GLN A 10 -2.71 19.47 -12.23
N GLU A 11 -3.59 19.63 -13.22
CA GLU A 11 -4.30 18.50 -13.83
C GLU A 11 -3.37 17.62 -14.66
N PHE A 12 -3.56 16.31 -14.58
CA PHE A 12 -2.85 15.34 -15.41
C PHE A 12 -3.72 14.10 -15.68
N ALA A 13 -3.36 13.33 -16.69
CA ALA A 13 -4.13 12.14 -17.11
C ALA A 13 -3.34 10.84 -16.91
N SER A 14 -2.09 10.79 -17.36
CA SER A 14 -1.26 9.57 -17.31
C SER A 14 0.23 9.93 -17.44
N PRO A 15 1.16 9.16 -16.87
CA PRO A 15 0.92 8.04 -15.95
C PRO A 15 0.44 8.54 -14.58
N LEU A 16 -0.44 7.75 -13.95
CA LEU A 16 -0.95 7.99 -12.62
C LEU A 16 0.07 7.52 -11.59
N ARG A 17 0.65 8.46 -10.82
CA ARG A 17 1.56 8.14 -9.72
C ARG A 17 0.83 8.38 -8.41
N THR A 18 0.74 7.37 -7.57
CA THR A 18 -0.01 7.44 -6.32
C THR A 18 0.84 7.07 -5.12
N LEU A 19 0.38 7.53 -3.95
CA LEU A 19 0.65 6.90 -2.68
C LEU A 19 -0.65 6.24 -2.22
N ASP A 20 -0.61 4.94 -2.00
CA ASP A 20 -1.76 4.15 -1.61
C ASP A 20 -1.56 3.62 -0.19
N TRP A 21 -2.66 3.59 0.58
CA TRP A 21 -2.83 2.68 1.70
C TRP A 21 -3.45 1.39 1.15
N ARG A 22 -2.98 0.24 1.64
CA ARG A 22 -3.43 -1.08 1.18
C ARG A 22 -3.62 -2.00 2.37
N ARG A 23 -4.67 -2.80 2.34
CA ARG A 23 -4.73 -4.06 3.07
C ARG A 23 -4.27 -5.17 2.14
N GLN A 24 -3.19 -5.86 2.50
CA GLN A 24 -2.56 -6.81 1.59
C GLN A 24 -1.97 -8.03 2.33
N ARG A 25 -1.68 -9.09 1.57
CA ARG A 25 -0.91 -10.25 2.04
C ARG A 25 -0.07 -10.86 0.92
N LEU A 26 1.01 -11.52 1.30
CA LEU A 26 1.88 -12.27 0.41
C LEU A 26 1.52 -13.74 0.43
N GLU A 27 1.45 -14.33 -0.76
CA GLU A 27 1.40 -15.76 -0.93
C GLU A 27 2.68 -16.22 -1.62
N PHE A 28 3.31 -17.26 -1.09
CA PHE A 28 4.51 -17.85 -1.69
C PHE A 28 4.15 -19.21 -2.26
N GLN A 29 4.32 -19.37 -3.57
CA GLN A 29 4.08 -20.61 -4.27
C GLN A 29 5.38 -21.15 -4.87
N ARG A 30 5.59 -22.46 -4.73
CA ARG A 30 6.67 -23.14 -5.43
C ARG A 30 6.23 -23.48 -6.85
N VAL A 31 6.93 -22.94 -7.85
CA VAL A 31 6.71 -23.22 -9.27
C VAL A 31 7.98 -23.86 -9.82
N GLY A 32 7.98 -25.20 -9.87
CA GLY A 32 9.18 -26.00 -10.15
C GLY A 32 10.22 -25.87 -9.03
N GLU A 33 11.40 -25.36 -9.37
CA GLU A 33 12.48 -25.11 -8.41
C GLU A 33 12.47 -23.68 -7.84
N ALA A 34 11.68 -22.77 -8.41
CA ALA A 34 11.60 -21.37 -7.97
C ALA A 34 10.49 -21.16 -6.92
N ILE A 35 10.72 -20.22 -6.01
CA ILE A 35 9.66 -19.64 -5.17
C ILE A 35 9.19 -18.36 -5.86
N GLN A 36 7.92 -18.32 -6.21
CA GLN A 36 7.25 -17.11 -6.68
C GLN A 36 6.43 -16.51 -5.53
N SER A 37 6.44 -15.18 -5.42
CA SER A 37 5.53 -14.46 -4.53
C SER A 37 4.41 -13.82 -5.34
N MET A 38 3.20 -13.92 -4.81
CA MET A 38 2.03 -13.20 -5.27
C MET A 38 1.60 -12.23 -4.19
N LEU A 39 1.36 -10.98 -4.57
CA LEU A 39 0.81 -9.96 -3.68
C LEU A 39 -0.69 -9.89 -3.90
N HIS A 40 -1.46 -10.18 -2.86
CA HIS A 40 -2.91 -10.01 -2.84
C HIS A 40 -3.22 -8.68 -2.18
N ILE A 41 -3.90 -7.79 -2.89
CA ILE A 41 -4.42 -6.53 -2.36
C ILE A 41 -5.91 -6.74 -2.14
N GLU A 42 -6.32 -6.76 -0.88
CA GLU A 42 -7.70 -7.03 -0.45
C GLU A 42 -8.52 -5.74 -0.43
N ASP A 43 -7.88 -4.65 -0.02
CA ASP A 43 -8.46 -3.30 -0.07
C ASP A 43 -7.36 -2.27 -0.36
N ALA A 44 -7.73 -1.15 -0.98
CA ALA A 44 -6.79 -0.08 -1.28
C ALA A 44 -7.48 1.28 -1.43
N ASP A 45 -6.85 2.29 -0.82
CA ASP A 45 -7.22 3.68 -0.94
C ASP A 45 -6.05 4.51 -1.45
N THR A 46 -6.30 5.35 -2.46
CA THR A 46 -5.33 6.33 -2.91
C THR A 46 -5.33 7.54 -1.97
N LEU A 47 -4.24 7.71 -1.24
CA LEU A 47 -4.06 8.84 -0.32
C LEU A 47 -3.65 10.11 -1.07
N ARG A 48 -2.80 9.98 -2.09
CA ARG A 48 -2.24 11.11 -2.85
C ARG A 48 -1.98 10.77 -4.30
N ASN A 49 -2.08 11.79 -5.15
CA ASN A 49 -1.83 11.72 -6.58
C ASN A 49 -0.70 12.68 -6.96
N TYR A 50 0.20 12.25 -7.86
CA TYR A 50 1.35 13.04 -8.29
C TYR A 50 1.44 13.10 -9.82
N CYS A 51 1.56 14.30 -10.39
CA CYS A 51 1.72 14.45 -11.84
C CYS A 51 3.11 14.01 -12.34
N SER A 52 4.12 13.95 -11.46
CA SER A 52 5.50 13.62 -11.82
C SER A 52 6.23 12.92 -10.68
N ALA A 53 7.32 12.22 -11.02
CA ALA A 53 8.22 11.64 -10.02
C ALA A 53 8.81 12.71 -9.09
N GLN A 54 9.14 13.89 -9.63
CA GLN A 54 9.62 15.02 -8.84
C GLN A 54 8.62 15.48 -7.77
N CYS A 55 7.31 15.54 -8.09
CA CYS A 55 6.29 15.89 -7.11
C CYS A 55 6.12 14.81 -6.02
N ARG A 56 6.22 13.54 -6.40
CA ARG A 56 6.20 12.42 -5.44
C ARG A 56 7.40 12.50 -4.50
N ASP A 57 8.60 12.58 -5.07
CA ASP A 57 9.86 12.50 -4.32
C ASP A 57 10.05 13.71 -3.39
N SER A 58 9.57 14.90 -3.80
CA SER A 58 9.62 16.10 -2.94
C SER A 58 8.67 16.03 -1.73
N GLN A 59 7.59 15.26 -1.82
CA GLN A 59 6.62 15.05 -0.74
C GLN A 59 6.96 13.86 0.16
N GLU A 60 7.74 12.90 -0.31
CA GLU A 60 8.00 11.65 0.41
C GLU A 60 8.47 11.85 1.86
N PRO A 61 9.41 12.77 2.18
CA PRO A 61 9.80 13.00 3.58
C PRO A 61 8.64 13.51 4.45
N GLN A 62 7.75 14.33 3.89
CA GLN A 62 6.60 14.89 4.60
C GLN A 62 5.54 13.81 4.84
N VAL A 63 5.32 12.93 3.87
CA VAL A 63 4.44 11.76 3.99
C VAL A 63 4.97 10.81 5.07
N ILE A 64 6.25 10.46 5.03
CA ILE A 64 6.90 9.58 6.03
C ILE A 64 6.69 10.16 7.44
N ALA A 65 6.95 11.45 7.61
CA ALA A 65 6.76 12.12 8.89
C ALA A 65 5.28 12.14 9.34
N ALA A 66 4.36 12.47 8.44
CA ALA A 66 2.93 12.55 8.74
C ALA A 66 2.32 11.19 9.12
N LEU A 67 2.80 10.10 8.50
CA LEU A 67 2.39 8.73 8.81
C LEU A 67 3.13 8.14 10.02
N GLY A 68 4.05 8.89 10.63
CA GLY A 68 4.85 8.44 11.78
C GLY A 68 5.82 7.30 11.46
N LEU A 69 6.20 7.15 10.18
CA LEU A 69 7.06 6.05 9.73
C LEU A 69 8.52 6.34 10.09
N LYS A 70 9.12 5.43 10.86
CA LYS A 70 10.52 5.43 11.30
C LYS A 70 11.34 4.35 10.58
N PHE A 71 10.68 3.27 10.17
CA PHE A 71 11.29 2.15 9.46
C PHE A 71 10.64 2.03 8.07
N LEU A 72 11.47 1.87 7.04
CA LEU A 72 11.01 1.68 5.67
C LEU A 72 11.28 0.24 5.24
N SER A 73 10.40 -0.28 4.39
CA SER A 73 10.49 -1.66 3.90
C SER A 73 10.26 -1.66 2.39
N PRO A 74 11.31 -1.35 1.60
CA PRO A 74 11.19 -1.14 0.15
C PRO A 74 10.86 -2.42 -0.64
N LYS A 75 10.89 -3.58 0.02
CA LYS A 75 10.58 -4.88 -0.56
C LYS A 75 9.58 -5.61 0.33
N ALA A 76 8.66 -6.30 -0.33
CA ALA A 76 7.74 -7.20 0.32
C ALA A 76 8.46 -8.52 0.63
N GLU A 77 8.49 -8.91 1.89
CA GLU A 77 9.19 -10.09 2.41
C GLU A 77 8.28 -10.86 3.38
N PRO A 78 8.53 -12.16 3.65
CA PRO A 78 7.69 -12.94 4.57
C PRO A 78 7.59 -12.31 5.96
N ILE A 79 8.68 -11.71 6.46
CA ILE A 79 8.70 -10.95 7.71
C ILE A 79 9.29 -9.58 7.42
N MET A 80 8.59 -8.52 7.82
CA MET A 80 9.00 -7.13 7.60
C MET A 80 8.95 -6.35 8.92
N PRO A 81 9.79 -5.32 9.11
CA PRO A 81 9.68 -4.44 10.26
C PRO A 81 8.50 -3.48 10.11
N CYS A 82 7.69 -3.35 11.15
CA CYS A 82 6.64 -2.35 11.25
C CYS A 82 7.23 -0.96 11.12
N GLY A 83 6.64 -0.14 10.24
CA GLY A 83 7.10 1.18 9.91
C GLY A 83 7.11 2.14 11.09
N GLN A 84 6.24 1.96 12.08
CA GLN A 84 6.16 2.87 13.23
C GLN A 84 6.98 2.41 14.44
N CYS A 85 6.91 1.12 14.79
CA CYS A 85 7.53 0.59 16.02
C CYS A 85 8.74 -0.31 15.79
N GLY A 86 8.97 -0.78 14.55
CA GLY A 86 10.06 -1.69 14.19
C GLY A 86 9.82 -3.16 14.56
N GLY A 87 8.70 -3.48 15.21
CA GLY A 87 8.31 -4.87 15.53
C GLY A 87 8.01 -5.71 14.29
N PRO A 88 8.04 -7.05 14.36
CA PRO A 88 7.84 -7.90 13.21
C PRO A 88 6.39 -7.85 12.71
N VAL A 89 6.23 -7.85 11.39
CA VAL A 89 4.98 -8.03 10.66
C VAL A 89 5.10 -9.29 9.82
N ASP A 90 4.15 -10.21 9.97
CA ASP A 90 4.05 -11.39 9.10
C ASP A 90 3.38 -10.97 7.79
N GLY A 91 4.18 -10.89 6.73
CA GLY A 91 3.74 -10.51 5.40
C GLY A 91 2.78 -11.51 4.76
N THR A 92 2.67 -12.73 5.29
CA THR A 92 1.74 -13.77 4.78
C THR A 92 0.32 -13.64 5.34
N GLN A 93 0.15 -12.88 6.41
CA GLN A 93 -1.15 -12.52 6.97
C GLN A 93 -1.61 -11.17 6.40
N PRO A 94 -2.93 -10.88 6.39
CA PRO A 94 -3.43 -9.54 6.09
C PRO A 94 -2.75 -8.50 6.98
N HIS A 95 -2.20 -7.47 6.36
CA HIS A 95 -1.55 -6.36 7.05
C HIS A 95 -1.69 -5.07 6.24
N THR A 96 -1.59 -3.93 6.92
CA THR A 96 -1.53 -2.64 6.22
C THR A 96 -0.15 -2.40 5.63
N ALA A 97 -0.15 -1.89 4.39
CA ALA A 97 1.02 -1.37 3.71
C ALA A 97 0.76 0.00 3.12
N PHE A 98 1.81 0.83 3.07
CA PHE A 98 1.85 2.03 2.25
C PHE A 98 2.72 1.77 1.05
N ALA A 99 2.21 2.05 -0.15
CA ALA A 99 2.93 1.78 -1.40
C ALA A 99 2.89 3.00 -2.33
N GLN A 100 3.96 3.20 -3.07
CA GLN A 100 4.01 4.13 -4.18
C GLN A 100 3.84 3.38 -5.49
N VAL A 101 2.84 3.78 -6.26
CA VAL A 101 2.43 3.07 -7.47
C VAL A 101 2.56 3.98 -8.67
N THR A 102 2.91 3.42 -9.82
CA THR A 102 2.85 4.09 -11.11
C THR A 102 2.04 3.24 -12.07
N LEU A 103 0.90 3.78 -12.49
CA LEU A 103 0.01 3.17 -13.45
C LEU A 103 0.08 3.93 -14.77
N GLN A 104 0.32 3.21 -15.86
CA GLN A 104 0.14 3.72 -17.21
C GLN A 104 -1.31 3.47 -17.60
N LEU A 105 -2.09 4.55 -17.74
CA LEU A 105 -3.46 4.46 -18.24
C LEU A 105 -3.44 4.40 -19.77
N ASP A 106 -4.37 3.64 -20.34
CA ASP A 106 -4.67 3.62 -21.77
C ASP A 106 -5.40 4.92 -22.20
N GLU A 107 -5.75 5.03 -23.49
CA GLU A 107 -6.39 6.23 -24.03
C GLU A 107 -7.79 6.48 -23.43
N SER A 108 -8.51 5.41 -23.10
CA SER A 108 -9.83 5.49 -22.45
C SER A 108 -9.72 5.92 -20.98
N GLY A 109 -8.62 5.53 -20.32
CA GLY A 109 -8.42 5.67 -18.89
C GLY A 109 -9.15 4.61 -18.07
N GLU A 110 -9.72 3.59 -18.71
CA GLU A 110 -10.43 2.48 -18.06
C GLU A 110 -9.47 1.32 -17.74
N VAL A 111 -8.39 1.18 -18.52
CA VAL A 111 -7.39 0.12 -18.32
C VAL A 111 -6.08 0.75 -17.83
N ALA A 112 -5.56 0.20 -16.74
CA ALA A 112 -4.32 0.60 -16.14
C ALA A 112 -3.30 -0.54 -16.18
N GLN A 113 -2.11 -0.28 -16.70
CA GLN A 113 -0.97 -1.15 -16.55
C GLN A 113 -0.11 -0.66 -15.38
N CYS A 114 0.13 -1.50 -14.38
CA CYS A 114 1.12 -1.18 -13.34
C CYS A 114 2.53 -1.28 -13.92
N ILE A 115 3.24 -0.15 -13.96
CA ILE A 115 4.61 -0.03 -14.47
C ILE A 115 5.63 0.25 -13.35
N GLY A 116 5.15 0.40 -12.12
CA GLY A 116 6.00 0.50 -10.94
C GLY A 116 5.19 0.32 -9.66
N ASP A 117 5.67 -0.52 -8.76
CA ASP A 117 5.12 -0.72 -7.43
C ASP A 117 6.28 -0.80 -6.44
N ARG A 118 6.31 0.16 -5.51
CA ARG A 118 7.32 0.23 -4.45
C ARG A 118 6.63 0.34 -3.12
N GLN A 119 6.73 -0.70 -2.30
CA GLN A 119 6.33 -0.63 -0.90
C GLN A 119 7.19 0.41 -0.17
N LEU A 120 6.55 1.23 0.65
CA LEU A 120 7.22 2.24 1.48
C LEU A 120 7.42 1.69 2.90
N ALA A 121 6.35 1.19 3.50
CA ALA A 121 6.36 0.60 4.84
C ALA A 121 5.14 -0.32 5.04
N VAL A 122 5.16 -1.13 6.09
CA VAL A 122 4.03 -1.94 6.57
C VAL A 122 3.73 -1.62 8.03
N LEU A 123 2.54 -1.92 8.52
CA LEU A 123 2.18 -1.75 9.93
C LEU A 123 1.90 -3.11 10.57
N CYS A 124 2.29 -3.26 11.85
CA CYS A 124 1.76 -4.36 12.67
C CYS A 124 0.35 -4.02 13.16
N ALA A 125 -0.41 -5.03 13.55
CA ALA A 125 -1.77 -4.88 14.09
C ALA A 125 -1.89 -3.78 15.16
N SER A 126 -0.92 -3.69 16.09
CA SER A 126 -0.94 -2.69 17.16
C SER A 126 -0.69 -1.25 16.71
N CYS A 127 -0.14 -1.05 15.51
CA CYS A 127 0.09 0.26 14.92
C CYS A 127 -0.89 0.60 13.81
N ASP A 128 -1.71 -0.38 13.40
CA ASP A 128 -2.70 -0.22 12.34
C ASP A 128 -4.05 0.21 12.96
N PRO A 129 -4.49 1.47 12.73
CA PRO A 129 -5.74 1.95 13.30
C PRO A 129 -6.99 1.29 12.69
N HIS A 130 -6.86 0.58 11.56
CA HIS A 130 -7.99 -0.09 10.90
C HIS A 130 -8.22 -1.51 11.42
N ASP A 131 -7.17 -2.16 11.94
CA ASP A 131 -7.23 -3.54 12.45
C ASP A 131 -8.17 -3.65 13.66
N ASP A 132 -8.21 -2.62 14.51
CA ASP A 132 -9.09 -2.56 15.68
C ASP A 132 -10.59 -2.57 15.30
N ALA A 133 -10.95 -1.92 14.19
CA ALA A 133 -12.34 -1.81 13.74
C ALA A 133 -12.84 -3.11 13.09
N GLU A 134 -11.97 -3.75 12.31
CA GLU A 134 -12.27 -4.99 11.60
C GLU A 134 -12.36 -6.17 12.56
N GLN A 135 -11.40 -6.30 13.49
CA GLN A 135 -11.45 -7.32 14.55
C GLN A 135 -12.68 -7.15 15.47
N ALA A 136 -13.07 -5.91 15.77
CA ALA A 136 -14.29 -5.64 16.53
C ALA A 136 -15.57 -5.98 15.76
N ALA A 137 -15.58 -5.84 14.43
CA ALA A 137 -16.71 -6.24 13.60
C ALA A 137 -16.84 -7.76 13.51
N GLU A 138 -15.73 -8.47 13.25
CA GLU A 138 -15.70 -9.94 13.19
C GLU A 138 -16.09 -10.58 14.53
N ALA A 139 -15.62 -10.02 15.65
CA ALA A 139 -16.00 -10.51 16.98
C ALA A 139 -17.52 -10.44 17.20
N ARG A 140 -18.16 -9.34 16.80
CA ARG A 140 -19.62 -9.16 16.90
C ARG A 140 -20.40 -10.12 16.01
N GLU A 141 -19.86 -10.49 14.85
CA GLU A 141 -20.50 -11.47 13.96
C GLU A 141 -20.40 -12.89 14.51
N ARG A 142 -19.26 -13.26 15.10
CA ARG A 142 -19.09 -14.56 15.79
C ARG A 142 -20.02 -14.70 16.98
N GLU A 143 -20.23 -13.65 17.76
CA GLU A 143 -21.19 -13.63 18.88
C GLU A 143 -22.65 -13.73 18.41
N ARG A 144 -22.97 -13.33 17.18
CA ARG A 144 -24.32 -13.47 16.61
C ARG A 144 -24.57 -14.83 15.98
N ALA A 145 -23.51 -15.54 15.61
CA ALA A 145 -23.57 -16.84 14.94
C ALA A 145 -23.50 -18.04 15.90
N GLY A 146 -23.14 -17.81 17.17
CA GLY A 146 -23.16 -18.81 18.26
C GLY A 146 -24.39 -18.70 19.14
#